data_AF-A0A453EMP5-F1
#
_entry.id   AF-A0A453EMP5-F1
#
_cell.length_a   1.000
_cell.length_b   1.000
_cell.length_c   1.000
_cell.angle_alpha   90.00
_cell.angle_beta   90.00
_cell.angle_gamma   90.00
#
_symmetry.space_group_name_H-M   'P 1'
#
loop_
_entity.id
_entity.type
_entity.pdbx_description
1 polymer ?
#
loop_
_entity_poly.entity_id
_entity_poly.type
_entity_poly.pdbx_seq_one_letter_code
_entity_poly.pdbx_strand_id
1 'polypeptide(L)'
;MNICINNIVPYTNSTEDIAAAKRAQAFYTGWFLDPLYYGDYPLVMKENTGSKLPKFSQSQSKQLINSMDFLGINYYTFLYVKDDPHHAPSNKRNFRADMAAKSIFSSNSTSGFYVPGYGIQQVLEHLKQFYGNPPIYIHENGYPMHQDVVFGDGPRVEFLSEHLKNLLTAVRNGSNTRGYFAWSLMDLYELLSVGDTYGLYYVDFADDDLKRYPRSSAIWYKDFLKGRHTETGRFSDH
;
A
#
# COMPACT_ATOMS: atom_id res chain seq x y z
N MET A 1 -2.21 -0.02 15.13
CA MET A 1 -0.95 -0.05 14.35
C MET A 1 -1.20 0.56 12.98
N ASN A 2 -0.22 1.24 12.38
CA ASN A 2 -0.27 1.61 10.95
C ASN A 2 0.93 0.98 10.22
N ILE A 3 0.69 0.28 9.11
CA ILE A 3 1.74 -0.34 8.30
C ILE A 3 1.52 -0.09 6.81
N CYS A 4 2.63 0.04 6.07
CA CYS A 4 2.59 -0.01 4.62
C CYS A 4 2.46 -1.47 4.17
N ILE A 5 1.39 -1.79 3.44
CA ILE A 5 1.17 -3.14 2.89
C ILE A 5 1.25 -3.08 1.38
N ASN A 6 2.01 -4.01 0.82
CA ASN A 6 2.16 -4.18 -0.61
C ASN A 6 1.22 -5.29 -1.08
N ASN A 7 0.62 -5.15 -2.28
CA ASN A 7 0.09 -6.32 -2.96
C ASN A 7 1.25 -7.10 -3.60
N ILE A 8 1.46 -8.34 -3.18
CA ILE A 8 2.61 -9.16 -3.59
C ILE A 8 2.14 -10.29 -4.50
N VAL A 9 2.71 -10.35 -5.70
CA VAL A 9 2.35 -11.33 -6.74
C VAL A 9 3.63 -11.99 -7.26
N PRO A 10 3.64 -13.31 -7.54
CA PRO A 10 4.80 -13.95 -8.14
C PRO A 10 5.07 -13.36 -9.54
N TYR A 11 6.35 -13.23 -9.91
CA TYR A 11 6.75 -12.67 -11.22
C TYR A 11 6.35 -13.59 -12.38
N THR A 12 6.43 -14.90 -12.19
CA THR A 12 5.92 -15.92 -13.10
C THR A 12 5.11 -16.97 -12.34
N ASN A 13 4.44 -17.88 -13.07
CA ASN A 13 3.72 -19.01 -12.46
C ASN A 13 4.64 -20.19 -12.09
N SER A 14 5.96 -19.98 -12.02
CA SER A 14 6.88 -21.02 -11.57
C SER A 14 6.69 -21.33 -10.08
N THR A 15 7.00 -22.56 -9.68
CA THR A 15 6.93 -22.97 -8.27
C THR A 15 7.85 -22.10 -7.40
N GLU A 16 9.00 -21.72 -7.95
CA GLU A 16 10.03 -20.91 -7.32
C GLU A 16 9.52 -19.49 -7.03
N ASP A 17 8.91 -18.82 -8.02
CA ASP A 17 8.39 -17.45 -7.85
C ASP A 17 7.17 -17.43 -6.93
N ILE A 18 6.32 -18.46 -6.96
CA ILE A 18 5.20 -18.62 -6.01
C ILE A 18 5.73 -18.78 -4.58
N ALA A 19 6.77 -19.59 -4.38
CA ALA A 19 7.41 -19.73 -3.08
C ALA A 19 8.08 -18.42 -2.64
N ALA A 20 8.72 -17.70 -3.55
CA ALA A 20 9.33 -16.40 -3.30
C ALA A 20 8.30 -15.33 -2.90
N ALA A 21 7.14 -15.30 -3.55
CA ALA A 21 6.04 -14.41 -3.19
C ALA A 21 5.53 -14.69 -1.76
N LYS A 22 5.42 -15.96 -1.36
CA LYS A 22 5.07 -16.33 0.03
C LYS A 22 6.13 -15.86 1.04
N ARG A 23 7.42 -15.99 0.73
CA ARG A 23 8.49 -15.44 1.57
C ARG A 23 8.40 -13.93 1.65
N ALA A 24 8.19 -13.24 0.54
CA ALA A 24 8.02 -11.80 0.52
C ALA A 24 6.80 -11.34 1.33
N GLN A 25 5.67 -12.06 1.27
CA GLN A 25 4.51 -11.79 2.12
C GLN A 25 4.87 -11.87 3.60
N ALA A 26 5.60 -12.91 4.02
CA ALA A 26 6.07 -13.05 5.39
C ALA A 26 7.03 -11.91 5.79
N PHE A 27 7.94 -11.48 4.91
CA PHE A 27 8.94 -10.46 5.21
C PHE A 27 8.40 -9.03 5.20
N TYR A 28 7.49 -8.68 4.28
CA TYR A 28 6.92 -7.32 4.22
C TYR A 28 5.72 -7.13 5.14
N THR A 29 4.83 -8.12 5.22
CA THR A 29 3.58 -8.01 5.99
C THR A 29 3.66 -8.80 7.30
N GLY A 30 4.05 -10.07 7.22
CA GLY A 30 4.11 -10.97 8.37
C GLY A 30 5.10 -10.53 9.45
N TRP A 31 6.18 -9.84 9.09
CA TRP A 31 7.17 -9.33 10.05
C TRP A 31 6.50 -8.48 11.14
N PHE A 32 5.53 -7.63 10.77
CA PHE A 32 4.82 -6.81 11.72
C PHE A 32 3.53 -7.46 12.22
N LEU A 33 2.78 -8.14 11.34
CA LEU A 33 1.48 -8.69 11.73
C LEU A 33 1.57 -9.99 12.52
N ASP A 34 2.43 -10.95 12.16
CA ASP A 34 2.47 -12.24 12.87
C ASP A 34 2.78 -12.09 14.36
N PRO A 35 3.70 -11.20 14.81
CA PRO A 35 3.87 -10.95 16.23
C PRO A 35 2.61 -10.46 16.94
N LEU A 36 1.78 -9.65 16.27
CA LEU A 36 0.60 -9.03 16.86
C LEU A 36 -0.61 -9.97 16.92
N TYR A 37 -0.64 -10.99 16.05
CA TYR A 37 -1.73 -11.98 16.00
C TYR A 37 -1.35 -13.32 16.64
N TYR A 38 -0.09 -13.74 16.52
CA TYR A 38 0.39 -15.06 16.92
C TYR A 38 1.51 -15.00 17.97
N GLY A 39 2.01 -13.82 18.31
CA GLY A 39 2.99 -13.61 19.37
C GLY A 39 4.43 -13.92 18.99
N ASP A 40 4.72 -14.18 17.71
CA ASP A 40 6.09 -14.41 17.22
C ASP A 40 6.22 -14.05 15.75
N TYR A 41 7.46 -13.94 15.25
CA TYR A 41 7.74 -13.67 13.84
C TYR A 41 7.38 -14.87 12.93
N PRO A 42 7.16 -14.65 11.62
CA PRO A 42 6.90 -15.72 10.68
C PRO A 42 8.01 -16.78 10.69
N LEU A 43 7.64 -18.07 10.61
CA LEU A 43 8.60 -19.18 10.69
C LEU A 43 9.72 -19.06 9.65
N VAL A 44 9.37 -18.83 8.39
CA VAL A 44 10.35 -18.68 7.30
C VAL A 44 11.29 -17.51 7.50
N MET A 45 10.83 -16.43 8.16
CA MET A 45 11.67 -15.30 8.48
C MET A 45 12.69 -15.69 9.56
N LYS A 46 12.26 -16.40 10.62
CA LYS A 46 13.15 -16.90 11.67
C LYS A 46 14.21 -17.86 11.12
N GLU A 47 13.81 -18.77 10.24
CA GLU A 47 14.71 -19.74 9.61
C GLU A 47 15.77 -19.05 8.74
N ASN A 48 15.36 -18.10 7.90
CA ASN A 48 16.29 -17.41 7.00
C ASN A 48 17.19 -16.40 7.70
N THR A 49 16.69 -15.69 8.71
CA THR A 49 17.44 -14.64 9.41
C THR A 49 18.31 -15.19 10.55
N GLY A 50 17.92 -16.32 11.13
CA GLY A 50 18.63 -16.98 12.22
C GLY A 50 18.86 -16.05 13.43
N SER A 51 20.09 -15.98 13.91
CA SER A 51 20.47 -15.17 15.08
C SER A 51 20.40 -13.66 14.87
N LYS A 52 20.19 -13.18 13.63
CA LYS A 52 20.05 -11.75 13.34
C LYS A 52 18.70 -11.19 13.80
N LEU A 53 17.68 -12.04 13.90
CA LEU A 53 16.35 -11.67 14.36
C LEU A 53 16.24 -11.91 15.87
N PRO A 54 15.94 -10.87 16.67
CA PRO A 54 15.71 -11.04 18.11
C PRO A 54 14.56 -12.00 18.38
N LYS A 55 14.59 -12.66 19.54
CA LYS A 55 13.51 -13.54 19.99
C LYS A 55 12.66 -12.81 21.02
N PHE A 56 11.35 -12.99 20.94
CA PHE A 56 10.48 -12.59 22.03
C PHE A 56 10.58 -13.58 23.18
N SER A 57 10.67 -13.06 24.41
CA SER A 57 10.41 -13.84 25.61
C SER A 57 8.92 -14.22 25.66
N GLN A 58 8.58 -15.21 26.48
CA GLN A 58 7.18 -15.63 26.62
C GLN A 58 6.26 -14.52 27.15
N SER A 59 6.77 -13.62 28.00
CA SER A 59 6.01 -12.46 28.49
C SER A 59 5.77 -11.43 27.38
N GLN A 60 6.79 -11.13 26.58
CA GLN A 60 6.66 -10.22 25.42
C GLN A 60 5.70 -10.78 24.37
N SER A 61 5.81 -12.07 24.05
CA SER A 61 4.90 -12.76 23.12
C SER A 61 3.44 -12.60 23.53
N LYS A 62 3.13 -12.82 24.82
CA LYS A 62 1.77 -12.63 25.37
C LYS A 62 1.30 -11.18 25.33
N GLN A 63 2.20 -10.20 25.48
CA GLN A 63 1.85 -8.78 25.41
C GLN A 63 1.54 -8.30 23.99
N LEU A 64 2.10 -8.96 22.96
CA LEU A 64 1.89 -8.59 21.56
C LEU A 64 0.58 -9.13 21.01
N ILE A 65 0.18 -10.34 21.41
CA ILE A 65 -1.06 -10.96 20.92
C ILE A 65 -2.26 -10.07 21.26
N ASN A 66 -3.02 -9.72 20.24
CA ASN A 66 -4.22 -8.87 20.34
C ASN A 66 -3.94 -7.48 20.95
N SER A 67 -2.72 -6.96 20.81
CA SER A 67 -2.36 -5.62 21.31
C SER A 67 -2.87 -4.47 20.42
N MET A 68 -3.86 -4.72 19.57
CA MET A 68 -4.38 -3.77 18.59
C MET A 68 -5.90 -3.86 18.48
N ASP A 69 -6.55 -2.70 18.54
CA ASP A 69 -8.01 -2.61 18.32
C ASP A 69 -8.38 -2.52 16.83
N PHE A 70 -7.48 -2.00 16.01
CA PHE A 70 -7.64 -1.85 14.57
C PHE A 70 -6.29 -1.79 13.83
N LEU A 71 -6.35 -2.07 12.53
CA LEU A 71 -5.23 -2.02 11.60
C LEU A 71 -5.37 -0.84 10.63
N GLY A 72 -4.47 0.13 10.74
CA GLY A 72 -4.25 1.16 9.73
C GLY A 72 -3.36 0.63 8.61
N ILE A 73 -3.74 0.89 7.36
CA ILE A 73 -3.00 0.46 6.18
C ILE A 73 -2.66 1.65 5.30
N ASN A 74 -1.38 1.78 4.95
CA ASN A 74 -0.91 2.62 3.85
C ASN A 74 -0.72 1.72 2.63
N TYR A 75 -1.41 2.00 1.51
CA TYR A 75 -1.42 1.15 0.31
C TYR A 75 -1.09 1.94 -0.95
N TYR A 76 0.06 1.63 -1.56
CA TYR A 76 0.59 2.35 -2.74
C TYR A 76 1.34 1.47 -3.73
N THR A 77 1.44 0.17 -3.48
CA THR A 77 2.48 -0.63 -4.11
C THR A 77 1.97 -1.99 -4.53
N PHE A 78 2.36 -2.34 -5.75
CA PHE A 78 2.17 -3.66 -6.34
C PHE A 78 3.54 -4.21 -6.70
N LEU A 79 3.91 -5.32 -6.08
CA LEU A 79 5.24 -5.92 -6.20
C LEU A 79 5.13 -7.25 -6.91
N TYR A 80 5.80 -7.36 -8.05
CA TYR A 80 6.15 -8.66 -8.58
C TYR A 80 7.37 -9.19 -7.83
N VAL A 81 7.37 -10.48 -7.50
CA VAL A 81 8.47 -11.09 -6.74
C VAL A 81 9.02 -12.27 -7.50
N LYS A 82 10.33 -12.26 -7.70
CA LYS A 82 11.09 -13.33 -8.34
C LYS A 82 11.97 -14.03 -7.31
N ASP A 83 12.10 -15.35 -7.43
CA ASP A 83 13.05 -16.14 -6.66
C ASP A 83 14.49 -15.64 -6.88
N ASP A 84 15.25 -15.47 -5.79
CA ASP A 84 16.65 -15.04 -5.84
C ASP A 84 17.45 -15.73 -4.71
N PRO A 85 17.73 -17.04 -4.85
CA PRO A 85 18.36 -17.85 -3.80
C PRO A 85 19.86 -17.55 -3.67
N HIS A 86 20.45 -16.85 -4.63
CA HIS A 86 21.90 -16.59 -4.72
C HIS A 86 22.31 -15.20 -4.22
N HIS A 87 21.37 -14.39 -3.71
CA HIS A 87 21.66 -13.03 -3.26
C HIS A 87 22.37 -12.92 -1.89
N ALA A 88 22.88 -14.01 -1.33
CA ALA A 88 23.48 -14.01 0.00
C ALA A 88 25.01 -13.88 -0.04
N PRO A 89 25.58 -12.77 0.47
CA PRO A 89 26.81 -12.84 1.23
C PRO A 89 26.51 -12.98 2.72
N SER A 90 27.36 -13.79 3.33
CA SER A 90 27.44 -14.14 4.73
C SER A 90 27.44 -12.93 5.67
N ASN A 91 27.05 -13.19 6.93
CA ASN A 91 27.30 -12.40 8.14
C ASN A 91 26.90 -10.90 8.21
N LYS A 92 26.32 -10.28 7.17
CA LYS A 92 25.75 -8.92 7.23
C LYS A 92 24.21 -8.94 7.26
N ARG A 93 23.60 -7.95 7.91
CA ARG A 93 22.14 -7.76 7.91
C ARG A 93 21.70 -7.25 6.53
N ASN A 94 20.91 -8.03 5.81
CA ASN A 94 20.37 -7.62 4.51
C ASN A 94 18.96 -8.22 4.33
N PHE A 95 17.95 -7.36 4.34
CA PHE A 95 16.55 -7.75 4.25
C PHE A 95 16.21 -8.56 3.00
N ARG A 96 16.72 -8.14 1.82
CA ARG A 96 16.43 -8.81 0.54
C ARG A 96 17.14 -10.15 0.42
N ALA A 97 18.40 -10.21 0.89
CA ALA A 97 19.16 -11.45 0.93
C ALA A 97 18.50 -12.47 1.87
N ASP A 98 18.03 -12.03 3.04
CA ASP A 98 17.34 -12.88 4.01
C ASP A 98 15.99 -13.37 3.50
N MET A 99 15.29 -12.54 2.73
CA MET A 99 14.05 -12.95 2.04
C MET A 99 14.31 -13.98 0.93
N ALA A 100 15.55 -14.04 0.41
CA ALA A 100 15.95 -14.84 -0.76
C ALA A 100 15.05 -14.58 -1.98
N ALA A 101 14.64 -13.33 -2.18
CA ALA A 101 13.76 -12.94 -3.27
C ALA A 101 14.01 -11.49 -3.69
N LYS A 102 13.70 -11.19 -4.94
CA LYS A 102 13.84 -9.84 -5.50
C LYS A 102 12.47 -9.28 -5.88
N SER A 103 12.18 -8.08 -5.38
CA SER A 103 11.03 -7.29 -5.81
C SER A 103 11.33 -6.61 -7.14
N ILE A 104 10.39 -6.72 -8.07
CA ILE A 104 10.39 -6.08 -9.39
C ILE A 104 9.22 -5.10 -9.38
N PHE A 105 9.55 -3.82 -9.47
CA PHE A 105 8.55 -2.76 -9.58
C PHE A 105 7.98 -2.75 -11.01
N SER A 106 6.66 -2.65 -11.13
CA SER A 106 6.01 -2.50 -12.43
C SER A 106 6.31 -1.11 -12.98
N SER A 107 7.24 -1.00 -13.93
CA SER A 107 7.64 0.27 -14.54
C SER A 107 6.87 0.59 -15.83
N ASN A 108 5.69 -0.01 -16.04
CA ASN A 108 4.98 0.07 -17.31
C ASN A 108 4.18 1.39 -17.51
N SER A 109 4.23 2.36 -16.59
CA SER A 109 3.60 3.67 -16.79
C SER A 109 4.63 4.75 -17.12
N THR A 110 4.22 5.74 -17.92
CA THR A 110 4.99 6.95 -18.25
C THR A 110 5.37 7.77 -17.02
N SER A 111 4.65 7.59 -15.90
CA SER A 111 4.93 8.18 -14.58
C SER A 111 5.71 7.24 -13.64
N GLY A 112 6.01 6.00 -14.02
CA GLY A 112 6.65 5.00 -13.17
C GLY A 112 5.80 4.47 -12.00
N PHE A 113 4.60 5.02 -11.78
CA PHE A 113 3.65 4.61 -10.75
C PHE A 113 2.44 3.88 -11.38
N TYR A 114 2.42 2.56 -11.31
CA TYR A 114 1.28 1.72 -11.71
C TYR A 114 0.91 0.74 -10.61
N VAL A 115 -0.28 0.94 -10.04
CA VAL A 115 -0.85 0.10 -8.97
C VAL A 115 -2.27 -0.25 -9.40
N PRO A 116 -2.51 -1.49 -9.82
CA PRO A 116 -3.86 -1.92 -10.16
C PRO A 116 -4.80 -1.83 -8.96
N GLY A 117 -6.01 -1.30 -9.17
CA GLY A 117 -7.00 -1.17 -8.11
C GLY A 117 -7.43 -2.51 -7.51
N TYR A 118 -7.38 -3.60 -8.27
CA TYR A 118 -7.68 -4.94 -7.72
C TYR A 118 -6.67 -5.39 -6.65
N GLY A 119 -5.49 -4.77 -6.57
CA GLY A 119 -4.50 -5.10 -5.57
C GLY A 119 -4.96 -4.78 -4.14
N ILE A 120 -5.69 -3.67 -3.92
CA ILE A 120 -6.24 -3.36 -2.58
C ILE A 120 -7.28 -4.41 -2.17
N GLN A 121 -8.08 -4.90 -3.11
CA GLN A 121 -9.04 -5.98 -2.86
C GLN A 121 -8.32 -7.27 -2.43
N GLN A 122 -7.24 -7.65 -3.10
CA GLN A 122 -6.47 -8.85 -2.75
C GLN A 122 -5.81 -8.74 -1.38
N VAL A 123 -5.25 -7.58 -1.05
CA VAL A 123 -4.67 -7.32 0.29
C VAL A 123 -5.74 -7.49 1.37
N LEU A 124 -6.91 -6.88 1.20
CA LEU A 124 -8.00 -6.96 2.18
C LEU A 124 -8.55 -8.39 2.32
N GLU A 125 -8.62 -9.14 1.21
CA GLU A 125 -9.00 -10.56 1.24
C GLU A 125 -7.96 -11.40 2.00
N HIS A 126 -6.67 -11.17 1.76
CA HIS A 126 -5.60 -11.83 2.52
C HIS A 126 -5.70 -11.54 4.02
N LEU A 127 -5.89 -10.27 4.42
CA LEU A 127 -6.04 -9.90 5.83
C LEU A 127 -7.28 -10.54 6.47
N LYS A 128 -8.38 -10.64 5.72
CA LYS A 128 -9.60 -11.33 6.15
C LYS A 128 -9.34 -12.82 6.41
N GLN A 129 -8.64 -13.49 5.51
CA GLN A 129 -8.40 -14.94 5.58
C GLN A 129 -7.37 -15.34 6.64
N PHE A 130 -6.28 -14.59 6.76
CA PHE A 130 -5.15 -15.00 7.60
C PHE A 130 -5.17 -14.34 8.98
N TYR A 131 -5.65 -13.11 9.11
CA TYR A 131 -5.58 -12.33 10.36
C TYR A 131 -6.95 -12.09 11.02
N GLY A 132 -7.94 -12.92 10.71
CA GLY A 132 -9.24 -12.91 11.42
C GLY A 132 -10.12 -11.70 11.12
N ASN A 133 -9.91 -11.01 9.98
CA ASN A 133 -10.72 -9.88 9.52
C ASN A 133 -10.85 -8.73 10.54
N PRO A 134 -9.72 -8.14 10.97
CA PRO A 134 -9.73 -7.08 11.97
C PRO A 134 -10.46 -5.83 11.43
N PRO A 135 -10.88 -4.89 12.30
CA PRO A 135 -11.25 -3.56 11.86
C PRO A 135 -10.09 -2.90 11.10
N ILE A 136 -10.32 -2.52 9.85
CA ILE A 136 -9.30 -1.93 8.97
C ILE A 136 -9.66 -0.49 8.61
N TYR A 137 -8.66 0.38 8.57
CA TYR A 137 -8.76 1.72 8.01
C TYR A 137 -7.65 1.91 6.98
N ILE A 138 -8.00 2.26 5.74
CA ILE A 138 -7.01 2.67 4.74
C ILE A 138 -6.60 4.10 5.09
N HIS A 139 -5.48 4.25 5.79
CA HIS A 139 -4.98 5.55 6.26
C HIS A 139 -4.34 6.36 5.15
N GLU A 140 -3.77 5.68 4.15
CA GLU A 140 -3.14 6.35 3.04
C GLU A 140 -3.32 5.54 1.75
N ASN A 141 -3.80 6.21 0.71
CA ASN A 141 -3.81 5.75 -0.67
C ASN A 141 -3.91 6.98 -1.58
N GLY A 142 -3.05 7.07 -2.59
CA GLY A 142 -2.94 8.26 -3.43
C GLY A 142 -2.07 8.06 -4.66
N TYR A 143 -2.14 9.02 -5.57
CA TYR A 143 -1.40 9.03 -6.82
C TYR A 143 -0.48 10.25 -6.90
N PRO A 144 0.83 10.07 -7.17
CA PRO A 144 1.75 11.19 -7.34
C PRO A 144 1.47 11.93 -8.63
N MET A 145 1.57 13.25 -8.59
CA MET A 145 1.62 14.11 -9.78
C MET A 145 2.87 14.97 -9.68
N HIS A 146 3.47 15.31 -10.82
CA HIS A 146 4.57 16.27 -10.80
C HIS A 146 4.06 17.66 -10.36
N GLN A 147 4.91 18.40 -9.64
CA GLN A 147 4.58 19.67 -8.98
C GLN A 147 4.12 20.79 -9.92
N ASP A 148 4.46 20.72 -11.20
CA ASP A 148 4.06 21.70 -12.23
C ASP A 148 2.59 21.51 -12.67
N VAL A 149 1.99 20.37 -12.38
CA VAL A 149 0.56 20.16 -12.53
C VAL A 149 -0.12 20.92 -11.42
N VAL A 150 -0.93 21.93 -11.74
CA VAL A 150 -1.62 22.77 -10.74
C VAL A 150 -3.10 22.40 -10.58
N PHE A 151 -3.84 22.20 -11.67
CA PHE A 151 -5.31 22.00 -11.60
C PHE A 151 -5.79 20.65 -12.16
N GLY A 152 -5.28 20.24 -13.32
CA GLY A 152 -5.75 19.07 -14.06
C GLY A 152 -5.03 17.78 -13.65
N ASP A 153 -5.51 17.14 -12.59
CA ASP A 153 -4.97 15.88 -12.05
C ASP A 153 -5.89 14.68 -12.32
N GLY A 154 -6.36 14.55 -13.57
CA GLY A 154 -7.19 13.44 -14.04
C GLY A 154 -6.68 12.04 -13.67
N PRO A 155 -5.37 11.73 -13.82
CA PRO A 155 -4.82 10.43 -13.41
C PRO A 155 -5.05 10.11 -11.93
N ARG A 156 -5.04 11.13 -11.05
CA ARG A 156 -5.36 10.95 -9.63
C ARG A 156 -6.83 10.60 -9.43
N VAL A 157 -7.74 11.22 -10.18
CA VAL A 157 -9.18 10.87 -10.17
C VAL A 157 -9.38 9.42 -10.58
N GLU A 158 -8.76 9.00 -11.68
CA GLU A 158 -8.84 7.62 -12.18
C GLU A 158 -8.34 6.61 -11.14
N PHE A 159 -7.17 6.87 -10.58
CA PHE A 159 -6.58 6.04 -9.53
C PHE A 159 -7.50 5.90 -8.31
N LEU A 160 -7.97 7.01 -7.75
CA LEU A 160 -8.82 7.00 -6.56
C LEU A 160 -10.14 6.28 -6.85
N SER A 161 -10.75 6.57 -8.00
CA SER A 161 -11.99 5.92 -8.45
C SER A 161 -11.83 4.39 -8.56
N GLU A 162 -10.75 3.92 -9.18
CA GLU A 162 -10.47 2.49 -9.33
C GLU A 162 -10.25 1.81 -7.97
N HIS A 163 -9.46 2.43 -7.08
CA HIS A 163 -9.18 1.88 -5.75
C HIS A 163 -10.42 1.85 -4.87
N LEU A 164 -11.23 2.91 -4.87
CA LEU A 164 -12.49 2.97 -4.12
C LEU A 164 -13.51 1.95 -4.63
N LYS A 165 -13.57 1.71 -5.95
CA LYS A 165 -14.40 0.65 -6.53
C LYS A 165 -13.99 -0.74 -6.03
N ASN A 166 -12.70 -1.04 -6.02
CA ASN A 166 -12.19 -2.34 -5.54
C ASN A 166 -12.30 -2.47 -4.02
N LEU A 167 -12.13 -1.38 -3.27
CA LEU A 167 -12.43 -1.32 -1.84
C LEU A 167 -13.90 -1.66 -1.57
N LEU A 168 -14.83 -1.07 -2.33
CA LEU A 168 -16.25 -1.38 -2.21
C LEU A 168 -16.53 -2.87 -2.48
N THR A 169 -15.88 -3.47 -3.48
CA THR A 169 -15.96 -4.91 -3.73
C THR A 169 -15.46 -5.72 -2.54
N ALA A 170 -14.32 -5.36 -1.95
CA ALA A 170 -13.78 -6.04 -0.76
C ALA A 170 -14.74 -5.95 0.44
N VAL A 171 -15.30 -4.77 0.70
CA VAL A 171 -16.29 -4.54 1.77
C VAL A 171 -17.55 -5.37 1.52
N ARG A 172 -18.06 -5.39 0.28
CA ARG A 172 -19.21 -6.25 -0.10
C ARG A 172 -18.92 -7.75 0.05
N ASN A 173 -17.65 -8.14 -0.09
CA ASN A 173 -17.18 -9.51 0.14
C ASN A 173 -16.80 -9.79 1.61
N GLY A 174 -17.22 -8.94 2.54
CA GLY A 174 -17.11 -9.17 3.99
C GLY A 174 -15.83 -8.65 4.63
N SER A 175 -14.99 -7.86 3.94
CA SER A 175 -13.89 -7.16 4.61
C SER A 175 -14.43 -6.19 5.67
N ASN A 176 -13.88 -6.23 6.88
CA ASN A 176 -14.21 -5.32 7.98
C ASN A 176 -13.47 -3.97 7.86
N THR A 177 -13.41 -3.43 6.64
CA THR A 177 -12.82 -2.12 6.38
C THR A 177 -13.84 -1.02 6.66
N ARG A 178 -13.45 -0.04 7.46
CA ARG A 178 -14.35 0.96 8.08
C ARG A 178 -14.07 2.40 7.65
N GLY A 179 -12.95 2.65 6.97
CA GLY A 179 -12.62 3.99 6.50
C GLY A 179 -11.55 3.99 5.42
N TYR A 180 -11.55 5.09 4.67
CA TYR A 180 -10.58 5.39 3.62
C TYR A 180 -10.18 6.85 3.71
N PHE A 181 -8.88 7.10 3.77
CA PHE A 181 -8.28 8.41 3.87
C PHE A 181 -7.36 8.58 2.65
N ALA A 182 -7.73 9.51 1.78
CA ALA A 182 -6.94 9.85 0.61
C ALA A 182 -5.64 10.54 1.05
N TRP A 183 -4.52 10.09 0.51
CA TRP A 183 -3.27 10.81 0.64
C TRP A 183 -3.03 11.64 -0.62
N SER A 184 -2.90 12.96 -0.54
CA SER A 184 -2.94 13.79 0.67
C SER A 184 -4.07 14.80 0.59
N LEU A 185 -4.45 15.38 1.73
CA LEU A 185 -5.41 16.47 1.73
C LEU A 185 -4.90 17.65 0.88
N MET A 186 -3.62 17.99 1.00
CA MET A 186 -2.97 19.08 0.28
C MET A 186 -1.51 18.74 -0.01
N ASP A 187 -0.91 19.44 -0.96
CA ASP A 187 0.51 19.29 -1.28
C ASP A 187 1.36 19.56 -0.03
N LEU A 188 2.44 18.79 0.11
CA LEU A 188 3.33 18.80 1.26
C LEU A 188 4.74 18.43 0.81
N TYR A 189 5.69 18.48 1.74
CA TYR A 189 7.05 18.00 1.48
C TYR A 189 7.08 16.47 1.44
N GLU A 190 7.20 15.90 0.25
CA GLU A 190 7.32 14.45 0.08
C GLU A 190 8.74 13.97 0.42
N LEU A 191 8.85 13.09 1.41
CA LEU A 191 10.15 12.64 1.92
C LEU A 191 10.90 11.73 0.94
N LEU A 192 10.16 10.97 0.14
CA LEU A 192 10.70 9.89 -0.72
C LEU A 192 10.79 10.27 -2.19
N SER A 193 10.27 11.44 -2.58
CA SER A 193 10.34 11.95 -3.94
C SER A 193 10.50 13.46 -3.95
N VAL A 194 11.32 13.97 -4.86
CA VAL A 194 11.51 15.40 -5.05
C VAL A 194 10.71 15.83 -6.28
N GLY A 195 9.80 16.78 -6.08
CA GLY A 195 8.99 17.34 -7.17
C GLY A 195 7.69 16.60 -7.44
N ASP A 196 7.36 15.56 -6.68
CA ASP A 196 6.03 14.94 -6.70
C ASP A 196 5.13 15.53 -5.61
N THR A 197 3.84 15.59 -5.90
CA THR A 197 2.79 15.97 -4.97
C THR A 197 1.64 14.98 -4.97
N TYR A 198 0.93 14.88 -3.86
CA TYR A 198 -0.21 13.97 -3.67
C TYR A 198 -1.52 14.69 -3.33
N GLY A 199 -1.48 16.01 -3.15
CA GLY A 199 -2.59 16.77 -2.60
C GLY A 199 -3.81 16.77 -3.49
N LEU A 200 -4.98 16.63 -2.88
CA LEU A 200 -6.25 17.05 -3.49
C LEU A 200 -6.26 18.57 -3.70
N TYR A 201 -5.53 19.31 -2.87
CA TYR A 201 -5.33 20.75 -2.99
C TYR A 201 -3.86 21.06 -3.32
N TYR A 202 -3.66 21.83 -4.39
CA TYR A 202 -2.37 22.45 -4.67
C TYR A 202 -2.01 23.46 -3.58
N VAL A 203 -0.76 23.48 -3.15
CA VAL A 203 -0.21 24.51 -2.26
C VAL A 203 0.78 25.35 -3.05
N ASP A 204 0.55 26.65 -3.11
CA ASP A 204 1.50 27.59 -3.69
C ASP A 204 2.64 27.84 -2.69
N PHE A 205 3.74 27.11 -2.84
CA PHE A 205 4.92 27.25 -1.99
C PHE A 205 5.74 28.52 -2.27
N ALA A 206 5.45 29.24 -3.36
CA ALA A 206 6.07 30.53 -3.65
C ALA A 206 5.31 31.71 -3.03
N ASP A 207 4.06 31.50 -2.62
CA ASP A 207 3.24 32.46 -1.89
C ASP A 207 3.54 32.37 -0.38
N ASP A 208 3.87 33.50 0.25
CA ASP A 208 4.15 33.59 1.70
C ASP A 208 2.97 33.11 2.57
N ASP A 209 1.74 33.21 2.07
CA ASP A 209 0.51 32.75 2.75
C ASP A 209 0.23 31.24 2.52
N LEU A 210 1.03 30.57 1.68
CA LEU A 210 0.87 29.16 1.30
C LEU A 210 -0.54 28.85 0.80
N LYS A 211 -1.07 29.65 -0.12
CA LYS A 211 -2.48 29.53 -0.55
C LYS A 211 -2.78 28.14 -1.12
N ARG A 212 -4.01 27.66 -0.86
CA ARG A 212 -4.47 26.33 -1.27
C ARG A 212 -5.54 26.44 -2.35
N TYR A 213 -5.39 25.65 -3.40
CA TYR A 213 -6.31 25.65 -4.55
C TYR A 213 -6.83 24.23 -4.81
N PRO A 214 -8.15 24.02 -4.89
CA PRO A 214 -8.70 22.70 -5.15
C PRO A 214 -8.33 22.24 -6.56
N ARG A 215 -7.83 21.01 -6.68
CA ARG A 215 -7.61 20.35 -7.98
C ARG A 215 -8.88 19.68 -8.48
N SER A 216 -8.86 19.18 -9.71
CA SER A 216 -9.96 18.37 -10.24
C SER A 216 -10.30 17.18 -9.34
N SER A 217 -9.31 16.55 -8.71
CA SER A 217 -9.51 15.48 -7.73
C SER A 217 -10.22 15.92 -6.46
N ALA A 218 -9.95 17.12 -5.92
CA ALA A 218 -10.72 17.65 -4.79
C ALA A 218 -12.19 17.84 -5.15
N ILE A 219 -12.46 18.38 -6.34
CA ILE A 219 -13.83 18.61 -6.82
C ILE A 219 -14.54 17.27 -6.99
N TRP A 220 -13.90 16.30 -7.66
CA TRP A 220 -14.43 14.96 -7.85
C TRP A 220 -14.67 14.23 -6.52
N TYR A 221 -13.69 14.24 -5.60
CA TYR A 221 -13.79 13.54 -4.32
C TYR A 221 -14.91 14.11 -3.46
N LYS A 222 -15.10 15.44 -3.46
CA LYS A 222 -16.24 16.11 -2.83
C LYS A 222 -17.57 15.64 -3.39
N ASP A 223 -17.70 15.50 -4.71
CA ASP A 223 -18.95 15.08 -5.34
C ASP A 223 -19.22 13.57 -5.14
N PHE A 224 -18.17 12.74 -5.17
CA PHE A 224 -18.20 11.33 -4.79
C PHE A 224 -18.74 11.14 -3.37
N LEU A 225 -18.19 11.87 -2.38
CA LEU A 225 -18.64 11.81 -0.99
C LEU A 225 -20.09 12.26 -0.79
N LYS A 226 -20.59 13.13 -1.67
CA LYS A 226 -22.00 13.57 -1.67
C LYS A 226 -22.95 12.59 -2.38
N GLY A 227 -22.43 11.47 -2.92
CA GLY A 227 -23.22 10.52 -3.70
C GLY A 227 -23.74 11.10 -5.02
N ARG A 228 -23.11 12.16 -5.54
CA ARG A 228 -23.49 12.74 -6.84
C ARG A 228 -22.83 11.91 -7.92
N HIS A 229 -23.64 11.31 -8.79
CA HIS A 229 -23.13 10.75 -10.03
C HIS A 229 -22.69 11.91 -10.92
N THR A 230 -21.38 12.04 -11.18
CA THR A 230 -20.93 12.79 -12.34
C THR A 230 -21.43 12.03 -13.55
N GLU A 231 -22.50 12.50 -14.19
CA GLU A 231 -22.83 12.10 -15.55
C GLU A 231 -21.56 12.32 -16.36
N THR A 232 -20.94 11.23 -16.80
CA THR A 232 -19.85 11.29 -17.76
C THR A 232 -20.44 11.87 -19.03
N GLY A 233 -20.35 13.19 -19.18
CA GLY A 233 -20.57 13.87 -20.43
C GLY A 233 -19.67 13.20 -21.46
N ARG A 234 -20.30 12.70 -22.53
CA ARG A 234 -19.60 12.29 -23.74
C ARG A 234 -18.64 13.42 -24.11
N PHE A 235 -17.33 13.17 -24.04
CA PHE A 235 -16.42 13.88 -24.92
C PHE A 235 -16.75 13.40 -26.33
N SER A 236 -17.69 14.09 -26.96
CA SER A 236 -17.96 13.96 -28.39
C SER A 236 -16.87 14.72 -29.15
N ASP A 237 -16.31 14.02 -30.12
CA ASP A 237 -15.30 14.48 -31.07
C ASP A 237 -15.58 15.88 -31.62
N HIS A 238 -14.58 16.75 -31.54
CA HIS A 238 -14.32 17.85 -32.48
C HIS A 238 -12.82 17.92 -32.76
#